data_AF-K8P4S8-F1
#
_entry.id   AF-K8P4S8-F1
#
_cell.length_a   1.000
_cell.length_b   1.000
_cell.length_c   1.000
_cell.angle_alpha   90.00
_cell.angle_beta   90.00
_cell.angle_gamma   90.00
#
_symmetry.space_group_name_H-M   'P 1'
#
loop_
_entity.id
_entity.type
_entity.pdbx_description
1 polymer ?
#
loop_
_entity_poly.entity_id
_entity_poly.type
_entity_poly.pdbx_seq_one_letter_code
_entity_poly.pdbx_strand_id
1 'polypeptide(L)' 'MAGEDDDKPRKKITHELGQDLSALSFDDIEERIAALAAEIERLKADAVKKRASRDAANSFFKS' A
#
# COMPACT_ATOMS: atom_id res chain seq x y z
N MET A 1 2.14 -26.55 -11.86
CA MET A 1 1.34 -26.02 -10.73
C MET A 1 2.12 -24.86 -10.10
N ALA A 2 1.39 -23.84 -9.64
CA ALA A 2 1.84 -22.54 -9.07
C ALA A 2 2.10 -21.44 -10.12
N GLY A 3 1.34 -20.34 -10.19
CA GLY A 3 0.21 -19.91 -9.37
C GLY A 3 -0.66 -18.88 -10.10
N GLU A 4 -1.97 -19.09 -10.01
CA GLU A 4 -3.07 -18.30 -10.56
C GLU A 4 -3.29 -16.97 -9.81
N ASP A 5 -2.23 -16.25 -9.45
CA ASP A 5 -2.33 -15.08 -8.55
C ASP A 5 -2.39 -13.71 -9.23
N ASP A 6 -2.36 -13.66 -10.57
CA ASP A 6 -2.30 -12.39 -11.33
C ASP A 6 -3.63 -11.96 -11.97
N ASP A 7 -4.70 -12.74 -11.80
CA ASP A 7 -6.07 -12.39 -12.22
C ASP A 7 -6.89 -11.81 -11.04
N LYS A 8 -6.24 -11.03 -10.17
CA LYS A 8 -6.99 -10.25 -9.16
C LYS A 8 -7.58 -9.05 -9.88
N PRO A 9 -8.91 -8.82 -9.80
CA PRO A 9 -9.51 -7.61 -10.35
C PRO A 9 -8.75 -6.42 -9.80
N ARG A 10 -8.16 -5.61 -10.69
CA ARG A 10 -7.47 -4.38 -10.30
C ARG A 10 -8.47 -3.62 -9.43
N LYS A 11 -8.16 -3.53 -8.13
CA LYS A 11 -9.04 -2.87 -7.16
C LYS A 11 -9.41 -1.53 -7.78
N LYS A 12 -10.70 -1.35 -8.06
CA LYS A 12 -11.24 -0.10 -8.58
C LYS A 12 -10.67 0.99 -7.67
N ILE A 13 -9.97 1.96 -8.24
CA ILE A 13 -9.46 3.09 -7.46
C ILE A 13 -10.71 3.88 -7.07
N THR A 14 -11.27 3.55 -5.92
CA THR A 14 -12.52 4.15 -5.42
C THR A 14 -12.27 5.59 -4.95
N HIS A 15 -11.00 5.97 -4.76
CA HIS A 15 -10.61 7.24 -4.14
C HIS A 15 -9.33 7.76 -4.80
N GLU A 16 -9.36 8.99 -5.32
CA GLU A 16 -8.17 9.68 -5.83
C GLU A 16 -7.60 10.63 -4.76
N LEU A 17 -6.26 10.73 -4.70
CA LEU A 17 -5.60 11.65 -3.77
C LEU A 17 -5.84 13.10 -4.20
N GLY A 18 -6.38 13.91 -3.29
CA GLY A 18 -6.70 15.31 -3.57
C GLY A 18 -8.01 15.51 -4.34
N GLN A 19 -8.86 14.48 -4.45
CA GLN A 19 -10.20 14.67 -5.01
C GLN A 19 -11.03 15.63 -4.17
N ASP A 20 -12.01 16.27 -4.81
CA ASP A 20 -13.01 17.04 -4.11
C ASP A 20 -13.82 16.14 -3.15
N LEU A 21 -14.05 16.66 -1.95
CA LEU A 21 -14.80 16.00 -0.88
C LEU A 21 -16.18 16.61 -0.67
N SER A 22 -16.54 17.67 -1.41
CA SER A 22 -17.79 18.40 -1.22
C SER A 22 -19.06 17.54 -1.34
N ALA A 23 -19.00 16.46 -2.11
CA ALA A 23 -20.09 15.52 -2.35
C ALA A 23 -20.08 14.29 -1.43
N LEU A 24 -19.10 14.17 -0.52
CA LEU A 24 -18.98 13.03 0.40
C LEU A 24 -19.62 13.34 1.76
N SER A 25 -20.21 12.32 2.37
CA SER A 25 -20.64 12.41 3.77
C SER A 25 -19.47 12.32 4.74
N PHE A 26 -19.72 12.63 6.01
CA PHE A 26 -18.72 12.47 7.07
C PHE A 26 -18.27 11.01 7.19
N ASP A 27 -19.21 10.06 7.18
CA ASP A 27 -18.93 8.63 7.29
C ASP A 27 -18.10 8.13 6.09
N ASP A 28 -18.38 8.61 4.87
CA ASP A 28 -17.59 8.28 3.67
C ASP A 28 -16.13 8.75 3.80
N ILE A 29 -15.92 9.91 4.43
CA ILE A 29 -14.58 10.45 4.67
C ILE A 29 -13.85 9.61 5.72
N GLU A 30 -14.52 9.21 6.81
CA GLU A 30 -13.93 8.34 7.82
C GLU A 30 -13.56 6.97 7.26
N GLU A 31 -14.44 6.33 6.49
CA GLU A 31 -14.17 5.03 5.87
C GLU A 31 -12.97 5.11 4.92
N ARG A 32 -12.87 6.20 4.16
CA ARG A 32 -11.74 6.44 3.27
C ARG A 32 -10.43 6.67 4.04
N ILE A 33 -10.47 7.43 5.13
CA ILE A 33 -9.30 7.64 6.00
C ILE A 33 -8.81 6.28 6.53
N ALA A 34 -9.72 5.44 7.02
CA ALA A 34 -9.38 4.11 7.52
C ALA A 34 -8.72 3.23 6.44
N ALA A 35 -9.28 3.24 5.22
CA ALA A 35 -8.73 2.50 4.09
C ALA A 35 -7.30 2.97 3.70
N LEU A 36 -7.08 4.29 3.66
CA LEU A 36 -5.77 4.86 3.34
C LEU A 36 -4.75 4.61 4.45
N ALA A 37 -5.15 4.68 5.72
CA ALA A 37 -4.29 4.36 6.85
C ALA A 37 -3.82 2.89 6.82
N ALA A 38 -4.73 1.96 6.53
CA ALA A 38 -4.38 0.55 6.37
C ALA A 38 -3.38 0.32 5.22
N GLU A 39 -3.55 1.03 4.09
CA GLU A 39 -2.60 0.95 2.97
C GLU A 39 -1.23 1.55 3.33
N ILE A 40 -1.19 2.66 4.08
CA ILE A 40 0.06 3.23 4.59
C ILE A 40 0.82 2.21 5.46
N GLU A 41 0.14 1.52 6.37
CA GLU A 41 0.79 0.52 7.23
C GLU A 41 1.33 -0.67 6.41
N ARG A 42 0.58 -1.13 5.41
CA ARG A 42 1.06 -2.15 4.48
C ARG A 42 2.32 -1.70 3.74
N LEU A 43 2.32 -0.48 3.20
CA LEU A 43 3.48 0.08 2.48
C LEU A 43 4.70 0.25 3.40
N LYS A 44 4.49 0.68 4.65
CA LYS A 44 5.56 0.75 5.66
C LYS A 44 6.16 -0.63 5.94
N ALA A 45 5.33 -1.66 6.12
CA ALA A 45 5.80 -3.02 6.35
C ALA A 45 6.66 -3.54 5.19
N ASP A 46 6.24 -3.32 3.95
CA ASP A 46 7.00 -3.72 2.76
C ASP A 46 8.28 -2.88 2.58
N ALA A 47 8.25 -1.59 2.92
CA ALA A 47 9.44 -0.74 2.91
C ALA A 47 10.49 -1.24 3.91
N VAL A 48 10.08 -1.67 5.11
CA VAL A 48 10.98 -2.27 6.11
C VAL A 48 11.63 -3.55 5.58
N LYS A 49 10.85 -4.46 4.99
CA LYS A 49 11.38 -5.69 4.38
C LYS A 49 12.40 -5.38 3.27
N LYS A 50 12.07 -4.44 2.38
CA LYS A 50 12.97 -4.03 1.29
C LYS A 50 14.25 -3.38 1.82
N ARG A 51 14.15 -2.59 2.89
CA ARG A 51 15.33 -1.99 3.55
C ARG A 51 16.22 -3.05 4.18
N ALA A 52 15.65 -4.00 4.91
CA ALA A 52 16.41 -5.11 5.51
C ALA A 52 17.14 -5.95 4.45
N SER A 53 16.49 -6.22 3.31
CA SER A 53 17.13 -6.89 2.17
C SER A 53 18.28 -6.08 1.57
N ARG A 54 18.11 -4.76 1.39
CA ARG A 54 19.17 -3.88 0.89
C ARG A 54 20.35 -3.80 1.85
N ASP A 55 20.09 -3.67 3.14
CA ASP A 55 21.14 -3.53 4.15
C ASP A 55 21.92 -4.84 4.31
N ALA A 56 21.25 -6.01 4.26
CA ALA A 56 21.91 -7.31 4.19
C ALA A 56 22.82 -7.43 2.96
N ALA A 57 22.32 -7.08 1.77
CA ALA A 57 23.12 -7.09 0.54
C ALA A 57 24.35 -6.17 0.66
N ASN A 58 24.18 -4.95 1.18
CA ASN A 58 25.29 -4.01 1.38
C ASN A 58 26.37 -4.55 2.33
N SER A 59 25.99 -5.31 3.37
CA SER A 59 26.96 -5.96 4.26
C SER A 59 27.71 -7.11 3.57
N PHE A 60 27.07 -7.85 2.67
CA PHE A 60 27.72 -8.92 1.90
C PHE A 60 28.73 -8.37 0.87
N PHE A 61 28.44 -7.24 0.21
CA PHE A 61 29.32 -6.65 -0.81
C PHE A 61 30.45 -5.75 -0.26
N LYS A 62 30.49 -5.49 1.05
CA LYS A 62 31.57 -4.72 1.71
C LYS A 62 32.66 -5.58 2.37
N SER A 63 32.65 -6.89 2.10
CA SER A 63 33.69 -7.85 2.51
C SER A 63 34.79 -7.93 1.45
#